data_AF-A0A5E4K0X7-F1
#
_entry.id   AF-A0A5E4K0X7-F1
#
_cell.length_a   1.000
_cell.length_b   1.000
_cell.length_c   1.000
_cell.angle_alpha   90.00
_cell.angle_beta   90.00
_cell.angle_gamma   90.00
#
_symmetry.space_group_name_H-M   'P 1'
#
loop_
_entity.id
_entity.type
_entity.pdbx_description
1 polymer ?
#
loop_
_entity_poly.entity_id
_entity_poly.type
_entity_poly.pdbx_seq_one_letter_code
_entity_poly.pdbx_strand_id
1 'polypeptide(L)'
;MKANSVGLETDVYLSQEQIKSLENSVIRGLLKFREVNDNEIRREIPFEISHDKSQEESLKVRIEPSQTYFGDAEKVTYIINDYLYYQLVTTGSCGDRFLVSGKLLIFAK
;
A
#
# COMPACT_ATOMS: atom_id res chain seq x y z
N MET A 1 -31.02 -4.98 6.67
CA MET A 1 -29.83 -4.18 6.34
C MET A 1 -28.64 -4.91 6.92
N LYS A 2 -27.68 -5.38 6.10
CA LYS A 2 -26.49 -6.10 6.59
C LYS A 2 -25.25 -5.32 6.15
N ALA A 3 -24.46 -4.89 7.13
CA ALA A 3 -23.14 -4.32 6.91
C ALA A 3 -22.10 -5.41 7.19
N ASN A 4 -21.14 -5.58 6.29
CA ASN A 4 -19.99 -6.47 6.48
C ASN A 4 -18.73 -5.59 6.56
N SER A 5 -17.81 -5.95 7.44
CA SER A 5 -16.51 -5.29 7.62
C SER A 5 -15.40 -6.27 7.25
N VAL A 6 -14.42 -5.81 6.46
CA VAL A 6 -13.19 -6.55 6.13
C VAL A 6 -12.02 -5.59 6.33
N GLY A 7 -11.18 -5.84 7.32
CA GLY A 7 -10.04 -4.98 7.65
C GLY A 7 -8.81 -5.38 6.86
N LEU A 8 -8.32 -4.48 6.00
CA LEU A 8 -7.10 -4.68 5.25
C LEU A 8 -6.17 -3.48 5.45
N GLU A 9 -5.35 -3.52 6.48
CA GLU A 9 -4.37 -2.48 6.77
C GLU A 9 -2.99 -2.95 6.28
N THR A 10 -2.34 -2.14 5.46
CA THR A 10 -0.98 -2.38 4.97
C THR A 10 -0.07 -1.29 5.49
N ASP A 11 0.92 -1.69 6.27
CA ASP A 11 1.96 -0.79 6.79
C ASP A 11 3.27 -1.02 6.05
N VAL A 12 3.86 0.06 5.56
CA VAL A 12 5.11 0.04 4.78
C VAL A 12 6.12 0.96 5.44
N TYR A 13 7.30 0.42 5.73
CA TYR A 13 8.41 1.17 6.31
C TYR A 13 9.50 1.34 5.27
N LEU A 14 9.84 2.59 4.94
CA LEU A 14 10.84 2.94 3.95
C LEU A 14 11.99 3.70 4.61
N SER A 15 13.22 3.40 4.20
CA SER A 15 14.36 4.22 4.58
C SER A 15 14.31 5.58 3.88
N GLN A 16 15.05 6.56 4.42
CA GLN A 16 15.20 7.87 3.78
C GLN A 16 15.71 7.79 2.33
N GLU A 17 16.57 6.81 2.02
CA GLU A 17 17.06 6.58 0.66
C GLU A 17 15.95 6.07 -0.26
N GLN A 18 15.10 5.15 0.22
CA GLN A 18 13.97 4.63 -0.52
C GLN A 18 12.89 5.69 -0.76
N ILE A 19 12.66 6.58 0.20
CA ILE A 19 11.73 7.71 0.04
C ILE A 19 12.23 8.63 -1.07
N LYS A 20 13.51 9.01 -1.04
CA LYS A 20 14.10 9.86 -2.10
C LYS A 20 14.05 9.20 -3.47
N SER A 21 14.31 7.90 -3.54
CA SER A 21 14.27 7.19 -4.82
C SER A 21 12.84 7.04 -5.36
N LEU A 22 11.81 7.06 -4.51
CA LEU A 22 10.42 6.93 -4.91
C LEU A 22 9.97 8.01 -5.90
N GLU A 23 10.61 9.19 -5.91
CA GLU A 23 10.32 10.25 -6.88
C GLU A 23 10.47 9.80 -8.33
N ASN A 24 11.43 8.92 -8.61
CA ASN A 24 11.81 8.52 -9.97
C ASN A 24 11.90 7.01 -10.16
N SER A 25 11.56 6.22 -9.14
CA SER A 25 11.72 4.77 -9.16
C SER A 25 10.60 4.06 -8.43
N VAL A 26 10.51 2.75 -8.68
CA VAL A 26 9.54 1.86 -8.04
C VAL A 26 10.25 1.11 -6.92
N ILE A 27 9.67 1.15 -5.72
CA ILE A 27 10.10 0.30 -4.60
C ILE A 27 9.37 -1.03 -4.69
N ARG A 28 10.13 -2.13 -4.59
CA ARG A 28 9.60 -3.49 -4.63
C ARG A 28 9.88 -4.20 -3.31
N GLY A 29 8.97 -5.07 -2.90
CA GLY A 29 9.16 -5.87 -1.71
C GLY A 29 8.16 -7.01 -1.59
N LEU A 30 8.05 -7.54 -0.38
CA LEU A 30 7.12 -8.62 -0.03
C LEU A 30 6.20 -8.15 1.10
N LEU A 31 4.89 -8.25 0.87
CA LEU A 31 3.85 -7.99 1.84
C LEU A 31 3.57 -9.27 2.61
N LYS A 32 3.86 -9.26 3.90
CA LYS A 32 3.59 -10.39 4.80
C LYS A 32 2.12 -10.35 5.22
N PHE A 33 1.30 -11.14 4.54
CA PHE A 33 -0.14 -11.16 4.76
C PHE A 33 -0.51 -12.12 5.90
N ARG A 34 -1.45 -11.66 6.73
CA ARG A 34 -2.13 -12.43 7.77
C ARG A 34 -3.62 -12.09 7.75
N GLU A 35 -4.46 -13.03 8.15
CA GLU A 35 -5.89 -12.77 8.28
C GLU A 35 -6.23 -12.01 9.56
N VAL A 36 -7.41 -11.39 9.56
CA VAL A 36 -7.95 -10.72 10.74
C VAL A 36 -8.15 -11.76 11.85
N ASN A 37 -7.58 -11.51 13.02
CA ASN A 37 -7.51 -12.44 14.17
C ASN A 37 -6.53 -13.60 14.04
N ASP A 38 -5.70 -13.64 12.99
CA ASP A 38 -4.56 -14.55 12.91
C ASP A 38 -3.27 -13.81 13.31
N ASN A 39 -2.42 -14.46 14.08
CA ASN A 39 -1.10 -13.94 14.44
C ASN A 39 0.01 -14.50 13.54
N GLU A 40 -0.29 -15.51 12.74
CA GLU A 40 0.68 -16.15 11.86
C GLU A 40 0.65 -15.55 10.45
N ILE A 41 1.85 -15.35 9.88
CA ILE A 41 1.98 -14.97 8.47
C ILE A 41 1.65 -16.19 7.63
N ARG A 42 0.61 -16.08 6.81
CA ARG A 42 0.18 -17.17 5.94
C ARG A 42 0.82 -17.14 4.57
N ARG A 43 1.14 -15.93 4.09
CA ARG A 43 1.61 -15.73 2.72
C ARG A 43 2.48 -14.49 2.61
N GLU A 44 3.44 -14.53 1.70
CA GLU A 44 4.15 -13.36 1.22
C GLU A 44 3.65 -13.02 -0.19
N ILE A 45 3.22 -11.78 -0.38
CA ILE A 45 2.66 -11.28 -1.63
C ILE A 45 3.63 -10.24 -2.20
N PRO A 46 4.19 -10.41 -3.40
CA PRO A 46 4.96 -9.37 -4.07
C PRO A 46 4.20 -8.05 -4.11
N PHE A 47 4.85 -6.96 -3.69
CA PHE A 47 4.28 -5.62 -3.79
C PHE A 47 5.21 -4.61 -4.45
N GLU A 48 4.60 -3.57 -5.01
CA GLU A 48 5.28 -2.41 -5.56
C GLU A 48 4.66 -1.11 -5.02
N ILE A 49 5.48 -0.10 -4.77
CA ILE A 49 5.05 1.28 -4.52
C ILE A 49 5.73 2.17 -5.54
N SER A 50 4.96 3.05 -6.15
CA SER A 50 5.44 4.05 -7.09
C SER A 50 4.76 5.40 -6.84
N HIS A 51 5.39 6.47 -7.32
CA HIS A 51 4.86 7.81 -7.28
C HIS A 51 4.48 8.24 -8.71
N ASP A 52 3.26 8.75 -8.88
CA ASP A 52 2.80 9.37 -10.14
C ASP A 52 2.32 10.80 -9.87
N LYS A 53 3.11 11.79 -10.30
CA LYS A 53 2.81 13.22 -10.14
C LYS A 53 1.58 13.67 -10.92
N SER A 54 1.20 12.94 -11.97
CA SER A 54 0.05 13.28 -12.81
C SER A 54 -1.27 12.71 -12.28
N GLN A 55 -1.21 11.87 -11.25
CA GLN A 55 -2.37 11.23 -10.66
C GLN A 55 -3.17 12.21 -9.79
N GLU A 56 -4.45 12.40 -10.11
CA GLU A 56 -5.35 13.21 -9.27
C GLU A 56 -5.75 12.48 -7.98
N GLU A 57 -6.12 11.20 -8.09
CA GLU A 57 -6.47 10.35 -6.96
C GLU A 57 -5.28 10.24 -5.99
N SER A 58 -5.53 10.32 -4.69
CA SER A 58 -4.48 10.20 -3.68
C SER A 58 -3.72 8.88 -3.76
N LEU A 59 -4.46 7.77 -3.86
CA LEU A 59 -3.94 6.42 -3.88
C LEU A 59 -4.68 5.57 -4.92
N LYS A 60 -3.95 4.97 -5.86
CA LYS A 60 -4.44 3.88 -6.70
C LYS A 60 -3.85 2.55 -6.26
N VAL A 61 -4.69 1.52 -6.26
CA VAL A 61 -4.27 0.15 -5.92
C VAL A 61 -4.68 -0.80 -7.03
N ARG A 62 -3.72 -1.59 -7.49
CA ARG A 62 -3.93 -2.66 -8.46
C ARG A 62 -3.63 -3.98 -7.78
N ILE A 63 -4.55 -4.93 -7.93
CA ILE A 63 -4.44 -6.28 -7.41
C ILE A 63 -4.47 -7.22 -8.61
N GLU A 64 -3.52 -8.13 -8.68
CA GLU A 64 -3.42 -9.15 -9.72
C GLU A 64 -3.56 -10.54 -9.07
N PRO A 65 -4.46 -11.40 -9.57
CA PRO A 65 -5.50 -11.13 -10.57
C PRO A 65 -6.55 -10.12 -10.06
N SER A 66 -7.17 -9.36 -10.97
CA SER A 66 -8.18 -8.37 -10.61
C SER A 66 -9.40 -9.03 -9.95
N GLN A 67 -10.05 -8.32 -9.03
CA GLN A 67 -11.27 -8.78 -8.33
C GLN A 67 -11.08 -10.06 -7.50
N THR A 68 -9.84 -10.39 -7.12
CA THR A 68 -9.55 -11.49 -6.18
C THR A 68 -9.66 -11.06 -4.72
N TYR A 69 -9.79 -12.03 -3.81
CA TYR A 69 -9.61 -11.79 -2.39
C TYR A 69 -8.17 -11.32 -2.15
N PHE A 70 -7.96 -10.31 -1.31
CA PHE A 70 -6.63 -9.70 -1.19
C PHE A 70 -5.55 -10.68 -0.73
N GLY A 71 -5.87 -11.62 0.18
CA GLY A 71 -4.94 -12.68 0.58
C GLY A 71 -4.59 -13.67 -0.55
N ASP A 72 -5.43 -13.72 -1.59
CA ASP A 72 -5.21 -14.52 -2.78
C ASP A 72 -4.45 -13.78 -3.88
N ALA A 73 -4.15 -12.48 -3.70
CA ALA A 73 -3.38 -11.70 -4.67
C ALA A 73 -2.00 -12.32 -4.95
N GLU A 74 -1.66 -12.37 -6.23
CA GLU A 74 -0.33 -12.72 -6.73
C GLU A 74 0.60 -11.50 -6.70
N LYS A 75 0.04 -10.30 -6.87
CA LYS A 75 0.78 -9.04 -6.78
C LYS A 75 -0.13 -7.89 -6.36
N VAL A 76 0.42 -6.97 -5.59
CA VAL A 76 -0.25 -5.71 -5.21
C VAL A 76 0.63 -4.51 -5.58
N THR A 77 0.09 -3.58 -6.35
CA THR A 77 0.78 -2.34 -6.72
C THR A 77 0.05 -1.15 -6.14
N TYR A 78 0.77 -0.33 -5.38
CA TYR A 78 0.32 0.95 -4.83
C TYR A 78 0.94 2.10 -5.64
N ILE A 79 0.12 3.07 -6.02
CA ILE A 79 0.56 4.27 -6.73
C ILE A 79 0.05 5.48 -5.94
N ILE A 80 0.98 6.20 -5.31
CA ILE A 80 0.68 7.42 -4.56
C ILE A 80 0.83 8.64 -5.48
N ASN A 81 0.02 9.67 -5.26
CA ASN A 81 0.18 10.93 -5.96
C ASN A 81 1.22 11.86 -5.30
N ASP A 82 1.41 13.03 -5.91
CA ASP A 82 2.35 14.05 -5.43
C ASP A 82 2.03 14.55 -4.03
N TYR A 83 0.76 14.64 -3.65
CA TYR A 83 0.35 15.06 -2.32
C TYR A 83 0.80 14.07 -1.23
N LEU A 84 0.50 12.78 -1.39
CA LEU A 84 0.91 11.75 -0.43
C LEU A 84 2.44 11.59 -0.39
N TYR A 85 3.11 11.72 -1.54
CA TYR A 85 4.58 11.73 -1.60
C TYR A 85 5.15 12.91 -0.81
N TYR A 86 4.65 14.12 -1.04
CA TYR A 86 5.05 15.31 -0.30
C TYR A 86 4.83 15.16 1.22
N GLN A 87 3.69 14.60 1.65
CA GLN A 87 3.43 14.32 3.06
C GLN A 87 4.44 13.34 3.66
N LEU A 88 4.79 12.28 2.92
CA LEU A 88 5.78 11.30 3.36
C LEU A 88 7.15 11.96 3.56
N VAL A 89 7.58 12.80 2.61
CA VAL A 89 8.87 13.50 2.67
C VAL A 89 8.91 14.51 3.82
N THR A 90 7.82 15.26 4.04
CA THR A 90 7.82 16.39 4.98
C THR A 90 7.50 15.99 6.41
N THR A 91 6.61 15.02 6.60
CA THR A 91 6.15 14.61 7.93
C THR A 91 6.72 13.27 8.38
N GLY A 92 7.34 12.51 7.46
CA GLY A 92 7.83 11.16 7.72
C GLY A 92 6.73 10.09 7.72
N SER A 93 5.49 10.44 7.39
CA SER A 93 4.42 9.46 7.22
C SER A 93 3.33 9.95 6.27
N CYS A 94 2.64 9.02 5.61
CA CYS A 94 1.43 9.32 4.85
C CYS A 94 0.56 8.08 4.74
N GLY A 95 -0.65 8.22 4.20
CA GLY A 95 -1.50 7.08 3.93
C GLY A 95 -2.88 7.49 3.45
N ASP A 96 -3.59 6.53 2.86
CA ASP A 96 -4.98 6.70 2.46
C ASP A 96 -5.72 5.36 2.39
N ARG A 97 -7.02 5.44 2.21
CA ARG A 97 -7.90 4.30 2.00
C ARG A 97 -7.94 3.89 0.53
N PHE A 98 -8.19 2.61 0.31
CA PHE A 98 -8.40 2.04 -1.00
C PHE A 98 -9.50 0.96 -0.95
N LEU A 99 -10.10 0.69 -2.11
CA LEU A 99 -11.26 -0.21 -2.22
C LEU A 99 -12.37 0.19 -1.22
N VAL A 100 -13.07 -0.79 -0.63
CA VAL A 100 -14.22 -0.56 0.25
C VAL A 100 -13.80 -0.23 1.70
N SER A 101 -12.64 -0.71 2.13
CA SER A 101 -12.19 -0.61 3.54
C SER A 101 -10.68 -0.80 3.75
N GLY A 102 -9.91 -0.93 2.66
CA GLY A 102 -8.46 -1.07 2.75
C GLY A 102 -7.80 0.23 3.15
N LYS A 103 -6.64 0.15 3.79
CA LYS A 103 -5.84 1.29 4.23
C LYS A 103 -4.37 1.01 4.00
N LEU A 104 -3.68 1.95 3.37
CA LEU A 104 -2.24 1.97 3.25
C LEU A 104 -1.68 3.03 4.19
N LEU A 105 -0.66 2.67 4.97
CA LEU A 105 0.16 3.59 5.74
C LEU A 105 1.63 3.41 5.34
N ILE A 106 2.32 4.51 5.08
CA ILE A 106 3.75 4.52 4.76
C ILE A 106 4.47 5.36 5.81
N PHE A 107 5.56 4.84 6.35
CA PHE A 107 6.37 5.47 7.39
C PHE A 107 7.82 5.54 6.97
N ALA A 108 8.47 6.65 7.29
CA ALA A 108 9.91 6.80 7.22
C ALA A 108 10.56 6.11 8.43
N LYS A 109 11.59 5.29 8.17
CA LYS A 109 12.37 4.56 9.18
C LYS A 109 13.87 4.86 9.07
#